data_AF-A0A0N8GP86-F1
#
_entry.id   AF-A0A0N8GP86-F1
#
_cell.length_a   1.000
_cell.length_b   1.000
_cell.length_c   1.000
_cell.angle_alpha   90.00
_cell.angle_beta   90.00
_cell.angle_gamma   90.00
#
_symmetry.space_group_name_H-M   'P 1'
#
loop_
_entity.id
_entity.type
_entity.pdbx_description
1 polymer ?
#
loop_
_entity_poly.entity_id
_entity_poly.type
_entity_poly.pdbx_seq_one_letter_code
_entity_poly.pdbx_strand_id
1 'polypeptide(L)'
;MARGRKAQPKPHDPYGLGEWVKFKWVVSRLNGQPTRQSMGRIRTGMIIGHRNVYDCLATEEGPPALGNARPVIIVAVSVHRCYKVFKDDILLEVQPIESEVEHVGT
;
A
#
# COMPACT_ATOMS: atom_id res chain seq x y z
N MET A 1 12.83 -41.70 4.31
CA MET A 1 12.38 -40.92 3.13
C MET A 1 11.59 -39.72 3.60
N ALA A 2 12.21 -38.54 3.71
CA ALA A 2 11.54 -37.33 4.16
C ALA A 2 10.81 -36.68 2.98
N ARG A 3 9.48 -36.58 3.06
CA ARG A 3 8.67 -35.89 2.05
C ARG A 3 9.01 -34.40 2.11
N GLY A 4 9.66 -33.89 1.07
CA GLY A 4 9.94 -32.46 0.92
C GLY A 4 8.64 -31.68 0.99
N ARG A 5 8.50 -30.82 2.00
CA ARG A 5 7.43 -29.82 2.06
C ARG A 5 7.66 -28.87 0.90
N LYS A 6 6.90 -29.03 -0.20
CA LYS A 6 6.83 -28.01 -1.25
C LYS A 6 6.33 -26.74 -0.58
N ALA A 7 7.17 -25.71 -0.54
CA ALA A 7 6.76 -24.39 -0.08
C ALA A 7 5.55 -23.97 -0.93
N GLN A 8 4.40 -23.75 -0.30
CA GLN A 8 3.28 -23.10 -0.99
C GLN A 8 3.80 -21.75 -1.50
N PRO A 9 3.54 -21.37 -2.76
CA PRO A 9 3.88 -20.04 -3.23
C PRO A 9 3.21 -19.05 -2.28
N LYS A 10 4.02 -18.16 -1.69
CA LYS A 10 3.47 -17.06 -0.89
C LYS A 10 2.45 -16.32 -1.77
N PRO A 11 1.27 -15.97 -1.25
CA PRO A 11 0.36 -15.10 -1.99
C PRO A 11 1.15 -13.86 -2.41
N HIS A 12 1.15 -13.59 -3.71
CA HIS A 12 1.81 -12.43 -4.29
C HIS A 12 1.21 -11.20 -3.59
N ASP A 13 2.00 -10.44 -2.82
CA ASP A 13 1.53 -9.14 -2.34
C ASP A 13 1.34 -8.31 -3.61
N PRO A 14 0.12 -7.89 -3.98
CA PRO A 14 -0.15 -7.25 -5.27
C PRO A 14 0.38 -5.81 -5.34
N TYR A 15 1.29 -5.46 -4.43
CA TYR A 15 1.77 -4.12 -4.17
C TYR A 15 3.29 -4.16 -3.99
N GLY A 16 4.00 -4.47 -5.06
CA GLY A 16 5.47 -4.51 -5.10
C GLY A 16 6.09 -3.12 -4.97
N LEU A 17 7.31 -3.05 -4.43
CA LEU A 17 8.11 -1.82 -4.47
C LEU A 17 8.36 -1.42 -5.93
N GLY A 18 8.23 -0.13 -6.24
CA GLY A 18 8.41 0.40 -7.59
C GLY A 18 7.15 0.35 -8.46
N GLU A 19 6.08 -0.31 -8.02
CA GLU A 19 4.81 -0.32 -8.75
C GLU A 19 4.11 1.06 -8.68
N TRP A 20 3.49 1.46 -9.78
CA TRP A 20 2.69 2.67 -9.85
C TRP A 20 1.24 2.37 -9.51
N VAL A 21 0.66 3.17 -8.62
CA VAL A 21 -0.70 2.97 -8.12
C VAL A 21 -1.50 4.27 -8.16
N LYS A 22 -2.82 4.13 -8.30
CA LYS A 22 -3.78 5.23 -8.15
C LYS A 22 -4.45 5.17 -6.79
N PHE A 23 -4.72 6.33 -6.21
CA PHE A 23 -5.40 6.43 -4.92
C PHE A 23 -6.10 7.78 -4.76
N LYS A 24 -7.19 7.81 -3.97
CA LYS A 24 -7.93 9.03 -3.63
C LYS A 24 -7.85 9.36 -2.14
N TRP A 25 -7.66 8.34 -1.32
CA TRP A 25 -7.64 8.43 0.13
C TRP A 25 -6.23 8.26 0.65
N VAL A 26 -5.91 9.02 1.70
CA VAL A 26 -4.64 8.93 2.41
C VAL A 26 -4.90 8.72 3.89
N VAL A 27 -3.92 8.17 4.57
CA VAL A 27 -3.97 7.99 6.02
C VAL A 27 -3.62 9.31 6.70
N SER A 28 -4.56 9.79 7.49
CA SER A 28 -4.42 10.94 8.38
C SER A 28 -4.62 10.50 9.84
N ARG A 29 -4.50 11.43 10.78
CA ARG A 29 -4.70 11.17 12.21
C ARG A 29 -5.88 11.99 12.72
N LEU A 30 -6.87 11.34 13.33
CA LEU A 30 -7.99 11.98 14.01
C LEU A 30 -8.17 11.32 15.37
N ASN A 31 -8.19 12.12 16.44
CA ASN A 31 -8.36 11.65 17.83
C ASN A 31 -7.44 10.47 18.20
N GLY A 32 -6.17 10.54 17.79
CA GLY A 32 -5.20 9.48 18.08
C GLY A 32 -5.26 8.27 17.15
N GLN A 33 -6.26 8.16 16.27
CA GLN A 33 -6.45 7.02 15.40
C GLN A 33 -6.08 7.31 13.94
N PRO A 34 -5.47 6.36 13.22
CA PRO A 34 -5.31 6.42 11.78
C PRO A 34 -6.68 6.37 11.09
N THR A 35 -6.98 7.37 10.28
CA THR A 35 -8.25 7.50 9.55
C THR A 35 -8.01 7.80 8.07
N ARG A 36 -9.05 7.58 7.25
CA ARG A 36 -9.05 7.92 5.83
C ARG A 36 -9.38 9.40 5.65
N GLN A 37 -8.55 10.10 4.88
CA GLN A 37 -8.80 11.48 4.45
C GLN A 37 -8.81 11.55 2.92
N SER A 38 -9.84 12.18 2.36
CA SER A 38 -9.95 12.40 0.92
C SER A 38 -8.98 13.50 0.47
N MET A 39 -8.27 13.27 -0.64
CA MET A 39 -7.46 14.27 -1.32
C MET A 39 -8.26 15.16 -2.29
N GLY A 40 -9.57 14.91 -2.44
CA GLY A 40 -10.46 15.58 -3.39
C GLY A 40 -10.27 15.16 -4.86
N ARG A 41 -9.12 14.59 -5.22
CA ARG A 41 -8.80 14.06 -6.56
C ARG A 41 -7.98 12.79 -6.48
N ILE A 42 -8.10 11.94 -7.51
CA ILE A 42 -7.23 10.77 -7.68
C ILE A 42 -5.81 11.24 -7.94
N ARG A 43 -4.85 10.58 -7.32
CA ARG A 43 -3.42 10.76 -7.51
C ARG A 43 -2.82 9.45 -8.01
N THR A 44 -1.72 9.59 -8.74
CA THR A 44 -0.87 8.48 -9.17
C THR A 44 0.49 8.65 -8.51
N GLY A 45 1.08 7.57 -8.04
CA GLY A 45 2.41 7.59 -7.45
C GLY A 45 3.02 6.20 -7.37
N MET A 46 4.30 6.16 -7.04
CA MET A 46 5.08 4.92 -6.97
C MET A 46 5.16 4.41 -5.54
N ILE A 47 4.98 3.10 -5.35
CA ILE A 47 5.18 2.44 -4.05
C ILE A 47 6.67 2.47 -3.70
N ILE A 48 6.99 3.04 -2.54
CA ILE A 48 8.36 3.14 -2.03
C ILE A 48 8.57 2.43 -0.70
N GLY A 49 7.52 1.85 -0.11
CA GLY A 49 7.65 1.16 1.17
C GLY A 49 6.33 0.69 1.75
N HIS A 50 6.46 -0.16 2.77
CA HIS A 50 5.35 -0.68 3.57
C HIS A 50 5.62 -0.29 5.02
N ARG A 51 4.59 0.11 5.75
CA ARG A 51 4.72 0.47 7.17
C ARG A 51 3.45 0.07 7.90
N ASN A 52 3.53 0.04 9.23
CA ASN A 52 2.34 -0.01 10.08
C ASN A 52 2.06 1.38 10.64
N VAL A 53 0.77 1.72 10.72
CA VAL A 53 0.26 2.79 11.57
C VAL A 53 -0.49 2.18 12.75
N TYR A 54 -0.59 2.93 13.84
CA TYR A 54 -1.08 2.43 15.11
C TYR A 54 -2.09 3.41 15.68
N ASP A 55 -3.07 2.86 16.40
CA ASP A 55 -3.91 3.64 17.29
C ASP A 55 -3.04 4.14 18.45
N CYS A 56 -3.05 5.44 18.70
CA CYS A 56 -2.42 6.01 19.89
C CYS A 56 -3.42 5.89 21.04
N LEU A 57 -3.11 5.02 22.00
CA LEU A 57 -3.88 4.87 23.22
C LEU A 57 -3.40 5.90 24.23
N ALA A 58 -4.31 6.72 24.75
CA ALA A 58 -3.98 7.64 25.83
C ALA A 58 -3.67 6.83 27.08
N THR A 59 -2.54 7.14 27.71
CA THR A 59 -2.12 6.58 28.99
C THR A 59 -2.10 7.71 30.00
N GLU A 60 -2.73 7.53 31.17
CA GLU A 60 -2.77 8.55 32.23
C GLU A 60 -1.39 8.79 32.83
N GLU A 61 -0.51 7.78 32.83
CA GLU A 61 0.87 7.86 33.30
C GLU A 61 1.80 7.14 32.30
N GLY A 62 2.67 7.90 31.61
CA GLY A 62 3.72 7.35 30.73
C GLY A 62 3.56 7.66 29.23
N PRO A 63 4.54 7.24 28.39
CA PRO A 63 4.52 7.48 26.96
C PRO A 63 3.33 6.79 26.28
N PRO A 64 2.77 7.36 25.19
CA PRO A 64 1.56 6.83 24.56
C PRO A 64 1.73 5.38 24.15
N ALA A 65 0.81 4.51 24.60
CA ALA A 65 0.79 3.14 24.15
C ALA A 65 0.32 3.06 22.69
N LEU A 66 0.92 2.15 21.93
CA LEU A 66 0.55 1.90 20.53
C LEU A 66 -0.30 0.63 20.45
N GLY A 67 -1.53 0.77 19.99
CA GLY A 67 -2.47 -0.32 19.76
C GLY A 67 -2.73 -0.55 18.27
N ASN A 68 -3.33 -1.71 17.95
CA ASN A 68 -3.92 -2.03 16.64
C ASN A 68 -3.04 -1.62 15.44
N ALA A 69 -2.04 -2.44 15.13
CA ALA A 69 -1.22 -2.25 13.94
C ALA A 69 -2.05 -2.40 12.67
N ARG A 70 -2.07 -1.37 11.82
CA ARG A 70 -2.75 -1.39 10.51
C ARG A 70 -1.71 -1.19 9.40
N PRO A 71 -1.59 -2.12 8.44
CA PRO A 71 -0.63 -2.00 7.37
C PRO A 71 -1.02 -0.88 6.40
N VAL A 72 -0.02 -0.11 5.99
CA VAL A 72 -0.15 0.96 5.00
C VAL A 72 0.98 0.87 3.99
N ILE A 73 0.72 1.39 2.80
CA ILE A 73 1.68 1.53 1.72
C ILE A 73 2.13 2.99 1.67
N ILE A 74 3.43 3.20 1.49
CA ILE A 74 4.03 4.51 1.30
C ILE A 74 4.16 4.76 -0.19
N VAL A 75 3.45 5.78 -0.69
CA VAL A 75 3.38 6.12 -2.11
C VAL A 75 4.02 7.49 -2.35
N ALA A 76 5.08 7.53 -3.14
CA ALA A 76 5.72 8.77 -3.58
C ALA A 76 4.98 9.34 -4.80
N VAL A 77 4.50 10.58 -4.70
CA VAL A 77 3.81 11.29 -5.80
C VAL A 77 4.72 12.32 -6.47
N SER A 78 5.74 12.78 -5.75
CA SER A 78 6.78 13.68 -6.26
C SER A 78 8.01 13.56 -5.36
N VAL A 79 9.14 14.12 -5.78
CA VAL A 79 10.41 14.12 -5.03
C VAL A 79 10.24 14.54 -3.56
N HIS A 80 9.32 15.45 -3.27
CA HIS A 80 9.11 15.99 -1.91
C HIS A 80 7.82 15.53 -1.23
N ARG A 81 7.00 14.69 -1.88
CA ARG A 81 5.70 14.29 -1.32
C ARG A 81 5.49 12.79 -1.40
N CYS A 82 5.31 12.19 -0.23
CA CYS A 82 4.82 10.84 -0.06
C CYS A 82 3.55 10.84 0.80
N TYR A 83 2.71 9.84 0.57
CA TYR A 83 1.50 9.61 1.34
C TYR A 83 1.48 8.19 1.87
N LYS A 84 0.86 8.03 3.04
CA LYS A 84 0.47 6.72 3.55
C LYS A 84 -0.91 6.41 3.00
N VAL A 85 -1.12 5.20 2.51
CA VAL A 85 -2.40 4.75 1.92
C VAL A 85 -2.72 3.38 2.49
N PHE A 86 -3.98 3.13 2.90
CA PHE A 86 -4.37 1.77 3.27
C PHE A 86 -4.43 0.89 2.02
N LYS A 87 -4.11 -0.40 2.16
CA LYS A 87 -4.09 -1.33 1.02
C LYS A 87 -5.41 -1.33 0.25
N ASP A 88 -6.53 -1.26 0.95
CA ASP A 88 -7.87 -1.29 0.36
C ASP A 88 -8.24 0.00 -0.40
N ASP A 89 -7.48 1.08 -0.21
CA ASP A 89 -7.73 2.37 -0.87
C ASP A 89 -6.91 2.53 -2.17
N ILE A 90 -6.07 1.54 -2.49
CA ILE A 90 -5.37 1.49 -3.76
C ILE A 90 -6.35 1.07 -4.86
N LEU A 91 -6.43 1.91 -5.88
CA LEU A 91 -7.14 1.63 -7.11
C LEU A 91 -6.15 0.91 -8.03
N LEU A 92 -6.26 -0.41 -8.08
CA LEU A 92 -5.50 -1.22 -9.03
C LEU A 92 -5.96 -0.82 -10.45
N GLU A 93 -5.06 -0.18 -11.21
CA GLU A 93 -5.19 -0.25 -12.66
C GLU A 93 -4.69 -1.63 -13.06
N VAL A 94 -5.62 -2.49 -13.49
CA VAL A 94 -5.26 -3.63 -14.33
C VAL A 94 -4.69 -3.00 -15.60
N GLN A 95 -3.36 -2.94 -15.72
CA GLN A 95 -2.79 -2.65 -17.02
C GLN A 95 -3.23 -3.77 -17.97
N PRO A 96 -3.80 -3.47 -19.15
CA PRO A 96 -3.96 -4.51 -20.15
C PRO A 96 -2.57 -5.05 -20.45
N ILE A 97 -2.40 -6.36 -20.31
CA ILE A 97 -1.21 -7.04 -20.82
C ILE A 97 -1.27 -6.82 -22.33
N GLU A 98 -0.41 -5.94 -22.85
CA GLU A 98 -0.14 -5.86 -24.28
C GLU A 98 0.51 -7.19 -24.67
N SER A 99 -0.30 -8.17 -25.05
CA SER A 99 0.19 -9.37 -25.72
C SER A 99 0.72 -8.93 -27.08
N GLU A 100 2.02 -9.08 -27.25
CA GLU A 100 2.82 -8.78 -28.43
C GLU A 100 2.07 -9.04 -29.75
N VAL A 101 1.92 -7.98 -30.54
CA VAL A 101 1.61 -8.10 -31.96
C VAL A 101 2.95 -8.29 -32.68
N GLU A 102 3.42 -9.53 -32.82
CA GLU A 102 4.38 -9.84 -33.87
C GLU A 102 3.64 -10.17 -35.17
N HIS A 103 3.59 -9.15 -36.02
CA HIS A 103 3.42 -9.28 -37.47
C HIS A 103 4.61 -10.07 -38.04
N VAL A 104 4.36 -11.27 -38.53
CA VAL A 104 5.12 -11.90 -39.62
C VAL A 104 4.04 -12.47 -40.53
N GLY A 105 3.69 -11.92 -41.69
CA GLY A 105 4.54 -11.36 -42.74
C GLY A 105 4.39 -12.28 -43.95
N THR A 106 3.43 -11.96 -44.83
CA THR A 106 3.21 -12.44 -46.23
C THR A 106 3.10 -13.93 -46.52
#